data_AF-A0A0L0SQH7-F1
#
_entry.id   AF-A0A0L0SQH7-F1
#
_cell.length_a   1.000
_cell.length_b   1.000
_cell.length_c   1.000
_cell.angle_alpha   90.00
_cell.angle_beta   90.00
_cell.angle_gamma   90.00
#
_symmetry.space_group_name_H-M   'P 1'
#
loop_
_entity.id
_entity.type
_entity.pdbx_description
1 polymer ?
#
loop_
_entity_poly.entity_id
_entity_poly.type
_entity_poly.pdbx_seq_one_letter_code
_entity_poly.pdbx_strand_id
1 'polypeptide(L)'
;MDFASANGHTDAPLSKASGNGHIHVLDWWWRRAGRLSTPKSERWSGFLKRCSGYSAPIINMAMKEALYKNHVHILERWKRLIVDAHADVPGTSTCGGRATTQESSEAPPPPPSWWADCGFAGNGWAHVADFGKASNNGALEAMRWWATHKLPFAHSPAGIDSACMIGNVALLDWWLYESGLEPLYTERALDLASVRGDLAVLDWWRRSGLPLKYNYDTLIGGQASDKKGVASWWNADDLPPLAPPYSSWPMRLVNSIINGGEE
;
A
#
# COMPACT_ATOMS: atom_id res chain seq x y z
N MET A 1 22.39 26.46 -11.00
CA MET A 1 22.44 26.01 -9.59
C MET A 1 21.96 24.58 -9.58
N ASP A 2 22.91 23.68 -9.75
CA ASP A 2 22.71 22.24 -9.69
C ASP A 2 22.70 21.80 -8.22
N PHE A 3 21.58 21.25 -7.77
CA PHE A 3 21.47 20.55 -6.48
C PHE A 3 21.85 19.07 -6.62
N ALA A 4 22.84 18.79 -7.46
CA ALA A 4 23.40 17.46 -7.61
C ALA A 4 24.84 17.47 -7.10
N SER A 5 25.01 17.17 -5.81
CA SER A 5 26.15 16.44 -5.22
C SER A 5 26.40 16.93 -3.79
N ALA A 6 25.92 16.15 -2.82
CA ALA A 6 26.62 15.77 -1.59
C ALA A 6 25.60 15.08 -0.68
N ASN A 7 25.87 13.83 -0.33
CA ASN A 7 25.03 12.88 0.42
C ASN A 7 24.02 12.13 -0.47
N GLY A 8 23.98 10.80 -0.37
CA GLY A 8 23.14 9.90 -1.18
C GLY A 8 21.63 10.03 -0.93
N HIS A 9 21.10 11.25 -1.09
CA HIS A 9 19.75 11.71 -0.78
C HIS A 9 19.20 12.64 -1.88
N THR A 10 19.69 12.54 -3.12
CA THR A 10 19.34 13.51 -4.18
C THR A 10 17.88 13.45 -4.63
N ASP A 11 17.10 12.43 -4.26
CA ASP A 11 15.73 12.25 -4.77
C ASP A 11 14.64 12.12 -3.67
N ALA A 12 14.96 12.50 -2.44
CA ALA A 12 14.00 12.63 -1.33
C ALA A 12 12.85 13.64 -1.54
N PRO A 13 12.98 14.74 -2.33
CA PRO A 13 11.92 15.76 -2.40
C PRO A 13 10.61 15.27 -2.99
N LEU A 14 10.65 14.42 -4.03
CA LEU A 14 9.44 13.96 -4.72
C LEU A 14 8.68 12.89 -3.92
N SER A 15 9.41 11.96 -3.30
CA SER A 15 8.82 10.98 -2.40
C SER A 15 8.26 11.65 -1.14
N LYS A 16 8.98 12.64 -0.58
CA LYS A 16 8.48 13.43 0.56
C LYS A 16 7.26 14.27 0.20
N ALA A 17 7.25 14.90 -0.97
CA ALA A 17 6.09 15.64 -1.46
C ALA A 17 4.88 14.73 -1.62
N SER A 18 5.08 13.51 -2.14
CA SER A 18 4.03 12.52 -2.29
C SER A 18 3.50 12.03 -0.94
N GLY A 19 4.39 11.74 0.02
CA GLY A 19 4.04 11.37 1.39
C GLY A 19 3.42 12.51 2.22
N ASN A 20 3.56 13.77 1.79
CA ASN A 20 2.92 14.93 2.43
C ASN A 20 1.67 15.42 1.68
N GLY A 21 1.27 14.75 0.58
CA GLY A 21 0.06 15.12 -0.16
C GLY A 21 0.21 16.36 -1.07
N HIS A 22 1.43 16.78 -1.40
CA HIS A 22 1.70 18.01 -2.17
C HIS A 22 1.58 17.80 -3.70
N ILE A 23 0.35 17.66 -4.19
CA ILE A 23 0.05 17.42 -5.62
C ILE A 23 0.68 18.44 -6.58
N HIS A 24 0.77 19.71 -6.16
CA HIS A 24 1.35 20.79 -6.97
C HIS A 24 2.86 20.60 -7.23
N VAL A 25 3.58 19.96 -6.29
CA VAL A 25 5.00 19.64 -6.47
C VAL A 25 5.15 18.56 -7.53
N LEU A 26 4.27 17.56 -7.54
CA LEU A 26 4.23 16.53 -8.58
C LEU A 26 3.99 17.15 -9.95
N ASP A 27 2.98 18.02 -10.06
CA ASP A 27 2.65 18.73 -11.30
C ASP A 27 3.80 19.60 -11.80
N TRP A 28 4.46 20.33 -10.89
CA TRP A 28 5.63 21.13 -11.21
C TRP A 28 6.76 20.27 -11.75
N TRP A 29 7.03 19.15 -11.08
CA TRP A 29 8.12 18.24 -11.45
C TRP A 29 7.84 17.60 -12.81
N TRP A 30 6.61 17.15 -13.04
CA TRP A 30 6.15 16.60 -14.31
C TRP A 30 6.26 17.62 -15.47
N ARG A 31 5.77 18.85 -15.25
CA ARG A 31 5.87 19.93 -16.24
C ARG A 31 7.32 20.31 -16.53
N ARG A 32 8.20 20.31 -15.52
CA ARG A 32 9.61 20.61 -15.67
C ARG A 32 10.32 19.52 -16.47
N ALA A 33 10.02 18.25 -16.20
CA ALA A 33 10.56 17.14 -16.97
C ALA A 33 10.16 17.22 -18.46
N GLY A 34 8.93 17.69 -18.76
CA GLY A 34 8.44 17.87 -20.13
C GLY A 34 8.86 19.15 -20.86
N ARG A 35 9.53 20.12 -20.20
CA ARG A 35 9.86 21.45 -20.77
C ARG A 35 11.15 21.52 -21.58
N LEU A 36 11.91 20.43 -21.68
CA LEU A 36 13.13 20.38 -22.49
C LEU A 36 12.88 19.60 -23.78
N SER A 37 12.26 20.28 -24.74
CA SER A 37 12.34 20.09 -26.20
C SER A 37 12.44 18.67 -26.77
N THR A 38 11.65 17.70 -26.28
CA THR A 38 11.41 16.46 -27.03
C THR A 38 10.08 16.53 -27.78
N PRO A 39 9.98 15.96 -28.99
CA PRO A 39 8.69 15.76 -29.67
C PRO A 39 7.69 15.09 -28.73
N LYS A 40 6.39 15.40 -28.85
CA LYS A 40 5.33 14.84 -27.96
C LYS A 40 5.42 13.32 -27.83
N SER A 41 5.74 12.63 -28.93
CA SER A 41 5.92 11.17 -29.03
C SER A 41 7.07 10.58 -28.22
N GLU A 42 7.98 11.42 -27.70
CA GLU A 42 9.15 11.00 -26.90
C GLU A 42 9.10 11.56 -25.48
N ARG A 43 7.94 12.06 -25.01
CA ARG A 43 7.84 12.62 -23.66
C ARG A 43 7.95 11.56 -22.58
N TRP A 44 7.28 10.41 -22.72
CA TRP A 44 7.39 9.32 -21.76
C TRP A 44 8.78 8.71 -21.77
N SER A 45 9.33 8.41 -22.96
CA SER A 45 10.67 7.85 -23.09
C SER A 45 11.77 8.85 -22.67
N GLY A 46 11.61 10.15 -22.94
CA GLY A 46 12.49 11.21 -22.49
C GLY A 46 12.39 11.50 -20.99
N PHE A 47 11.19 11.40 -20.43
CA PHE A 47 10.93 11.44 -18.99
C PHE A 47 11.64 10.28 -18.30
N LEU A 48 11.36 9.03 -18.73
CA LEU A 48 12.03 7.83 -18.23
C LEU A 48 13.56 7.86 -18.45
N LYS A 49 14.06 8.38 -19.57
CA LYS A 49 15.51 8.51 -19.85
C LYS A 49 16.22 9.55 -18.98
N ARG A 50 15.58 10.67 -18.65
CA ARG A 50 16.12 11.67 -17.68
C ARG A 50 16.08 11.13 -16.27
N CYS A 51 15.05 10.37 -16.00
CA CYS A 51 14.97 9.54 -14.84
C CYS A 51 16.11 8.47 -14.90
N SER A 52 16.50 7.89 -16.04
CA SER A 52 17.47 6.77 -16.14
C SER A 52 18.95 7.16 -15.96
N GLY A 53 19.27 7.74 -14.79
CA GLY A 53 20.47 7.37 -14.04
C GLY A 53 20.15 6.37 -12.92
N TYR A 54 19.01 6.52 -12.19
CA TYR A 54 18.63 5.72 -10.99
C TYR A 54 17.11 5.78 -10.61
N SER A 55 16.16 5.87 -11.55
CA SER A 55 14.80 6.46 -11.25
C SER A 55 13.51 5.64 -11.33
N ALA A 56 13.44 4.48 -12.00
CA ALA A 56 12.29 3.60 -11.81
C ALA A 56 12.03 3.35 -10.29
N PRO A 57 13.08 3.34 -9.43
CA PRO A 57 12.92 3.41 -7.98
C PRO A 57 12.22 4.67 -7.42
N ILE A 58 12.28 5.83 -8.07
CA ILE A 58 11.75 7.11 -7.55
C ILE A 58 10.23 7.17 -7.64
N ILE A 59 9.63 6.83 -8.79
CA ILE A 59 8.16 6.82 -8.95
C ILE A 59 7.57 5.75 -8.02
N ASN A 60 8.16 4.55 -8.03
CA ASN A 60 7.85 3.49 -7.08
C ASN A 60 7.89 3.98 -5.63
N MET A 61 8.96 4.67 -5.22
CA MET A 61 9.11 5.18 -3.86
C MET A 61 8.10 6.30 -3.54
N ALA A 62 7.83 7.20 -4.48
CA ALA A 62 6.84 8.26 -4.31
C ALA A 62 5.41 7.71 -4.15
N MET A 63 5.04 6.71 -4.97
CA MET A 63 3.76 6.02 -4.84
C MET A 63 3.67 5.25 -3.52
N LYS A 64 4.74 4.55 -3.10
CA LYS A 64 4.77 3.86 -1.80
C LYS A 64 4.63 4.84 -0.62
N GLU A 65 5.29 5.99 -0.66
CA GLU A 65 5.13 7.01 0.40
C GLU A 65 3.70 7.59 0.42
N ALA A 66 3.09 7.82 -0.74
CA ALA A 66 1.67 8.21 -0.81
C ALA A 66 0.75 7.12 -0.25
N LEU A 67 1.03 5.84 -0.53
CA LEU A 67 0.34 4.69 0.06
C LEU A 67 0.47 4.71 1.58
N TYR A 68 1.70 4.75 2.11
CA TYR A 68 1.94 4.70 3.55
C TYR A 68 1.34 5.88 4.31
N LYS A 69 1.02 6.99 3.64
CA LYS A 69 0.43 8.20 4.23
C LYS A 69 -1.04 8.39 3.88
N ASN A 70 -1.66 7.38 3.29
CA ASN A 70 -3.08 7.36 2.92
C ASN A 70 -3.50 8.47 1.94
N HIS A 71 -2.60 8.88 1.04
CA HIS A 71 -2.86 9.96 0.08
C HIS A 71 -3.37 9.43 -1.26
N VAL A 72 -4.65 9.02 -1.28
CA VAL A 72 -5.32 8.49 -2.49
C VAL A 72 -5.31 9.50 -3.64
N HIS A 73 -5.47 10.79 -3.36
CA HIS A 73 -5.44 11.84 -4.40
C HIS A 73 -4.09 11.95 -5.11
N ILE A 74 -2.99 11.64 -4.40
CA ILE A 74 -1.65 11.58 -4.98
C ILE A 74 -1.49 10.33 -5.85
N LEU A 75 -1.96 9.18 -5.38
CA LEU A 75 -1.97 7.93 -6.16
C LEU A 75 -2.80 8.08 -7.44
N GLU A 76 -3.98 8.69 -7.34
CA GLU A 76 -4.83 8.99 -8.47
C GLU A 76 -4.17 9.99 -9.43
N ARG A 77 -3.44 10.98 -8.91
CA ARG A 77 -2.66 11.88 -9.76
C ARG A 77 -1.56 11.13 -10.51
N TRP A 78 -0.80 10.27 -9.84
CA TRP A 78 0.22 9.43 -10.47
C TRP A 78 -0.36 8.56 -11.58
N LYS A 79 -1.50 7.89 -11.33
CA LYS A 79 -2.23 7.12 -12.34
C LYS A 79 -2.54 7.96 -13.57
N ARG A 80 -3.11 9.16 -13.41
CA ARG A 80 -3.41 10.05 -14.54
C ARG A 80 -2.16 10.44 -15.32
N LEU A 81 -1.07 10.78 -14.64
CA LEU A 81 0.19 11.13 -15.30
C LEU A 81 0.76 9.97 -16.12
N ILE A 82 0.65 8.74 -15.61
CA ILE A 82 1.07 7.52 -16.32
C ILE A 82 0.17 7.28 -17.54
N VAL A 83 -1.16 7.38 -17.37
CA VAL A 83 -2.11 7.22 -18.48
C VAL A 83 -1.87 8.24 -19.59
N ASP A 84 -1.72 9.52 -19.23
CA ASP A 84 -1.43 10.60 -20.18
C ASP A 84 -0.11 10.34 -20.93
N ALA A 85 0.91 9.84 -20.22
CA ALA A 85 2.20 9.56 -20.83
C ALA A 85 2.17 8.41 -21.85
N HIS A 86 1.38 7.38 -21.60
CA HIS A 86 1.24 6.24 -22.50
C HIS A 86 0.25 6.49 -23.65
N ALA A 87 -0.71 7.40 -23.50
CA ALA A 87 -1.63 7.80 -24.57
C ALA A 87 -0.92 8.55 -25.72
N ASP A 88 0.22 9.18 -25.44
CA ASP A 88 1.01 9.96 -26.40
C ASP A 88 1.97 9.11 -27.28
N VAL A 89 1.95 7.77 -27.18
CA VAL A 89 2.79 6.86 -27.98
C VAL A 89 2.15 6.60 -29.37
N PRO A 90 2.78 6.97 -30.49
CA PRO A 90 2.22 6.73 -31.83
C PRO A 90 2.18 5.23 -32.14
N GLY A 91 0.98 4.64 -32.12
CA GLY A 91 0.74 3.23 -32.45
C GLY A 91 -0.43 2.57 -31.71
N THR A 92 -0.95 3.18 -30.64
CA THR A 92 -2.08 2.64 -29.85
C THR A 92 -3.45 3.27 -30.20
N SER A 93 -3.55 4.04 -31.29
CA SER A 93 -4.81 4.68 -31.67
C SER A 93 -5.78 3.69 -32.31
N THR A 94 -6.62 3.07 -31.48
CA THR A 94 -7.93 2.58 -31.94
C THR A 94 -9.06 3.17 -31.11
N CYS A 95 -9.09 4.49 -30.95
CA CYS A 95 -10.34 5.25 -30.83
C CYS A 95 -10.07 6.76 -30.92
N GLY A 96 -10.49 7.36 -32.03
CA GLY A 96 -10.59 8.81 -32.17
C GLY A 96 -11.73 9.33 -31.29
N GLY A 97 -11.42 10.26 -30.39
CA GLY A 97 -12.39 10.91 -29.53
C GLY A 97 -11.84 12.24 -29.04
N ARG A 98 -12.44 13.32 -29.53
CA ARG A 98 -12.19 14.72 -29.22
C ARG A 98 -12.11 14.94 -27.69
N ALA A 99 -11.09 15.67 -27.23
CA ALA A 99 -10.98 16.12 -25.85
C ALA A 99 -12.18 17.03 -25.51
N THR A 100 -13.21 16.44 -24.92
CA THR A 100 -14.28 17.15 -24.22
C THR A 100 -14.12 16.90 -22.74
N THR A 101 -13.97 18.00 -22.01
CA THR A 101 -14.11 18.10 -20.56
C THR A 101 -15.40 17.42 -20.11
N GLN A 102 -15.31 16.17 -19.69
CA GLN A 102 -16.29 15.53 -18.83
C GLN A 102 -15.56 14.47 -18.01
N GLU A 103 -15.42 14.76 -16.72
CA GLU A 103 -14.94 13.84 -15.70
C GLU A 103 -15.88 12.64 -15.65
N SER A 104 -15.55 11.56 -16.37
CA SER A 104 -16.15 10.25 -16.11
C SER A 104 -15.19 9.48 -15.21
N SER A 105 -15.68 9.09 -14.04
CA SER A 105 -14.96 8.42 -12.95
C SER A 105 -14.48 7.00 -13.25
N GLU A 106 -14.45 6.56 -14.50
CA GLU A 106 -14.28 5.14 -14.88
C GLU A 106 -13.35 4.97 -16.09
N ALA A 107 -12.28 5.75 -16.19
CA ALA A 107 -11.20 5.37 -17.10
C ALA A 107 -10.66 3.98 -16.66
N PRO A 108 -10.54 3.00 -17.57
CA PRO A 108 -10.09 1.66 -17.21
C PRO A 108 -8.72 1.74 -16.51
N PRO A 109 -8.46 0.88 -15.50
CA PRO A 109 -7.18 0.90 -14.81
C PRO A 109 -6.06 0.66 -15.84
N PRO A 110 -4.94 1.38 -15.74
CA PRO A 110 -3.84 1.21 -16.67
C PRO A 110 -3.32 -0.25 -16.63
N PRO A 111 -2.89 -0.80 -17.77
CA PRO A 111 -2.43 -2.18 -17.85
C PRO A 111 -1.20 -2.40 -16.94
N PRO A 112 -0.99 -3.63 -16.43
CA PRO A 112 0.14 -3.96 -15.57
C PRO A 112 1.52 -3.55 -16.11
N SER A 113 1.69 -3.58 -17.43
CA SER A 113 2.93 -3.16 -18.10
C SER A 113 3.27 -1.69 -17.87
N TRP A 114 2.28 -0.80 -17.69
CA TRP A 114 2.55 0.61 -17.41
C TRP A 114 3.05 0.83 -15.98
N TRP A 115 2.61 -0.01 -15.04
CA TRP A 115 3.17 -0.03 -13.70
C TRP A 115 4.58 -0.62 -13.69
N ALA A 116 4.87 -1.61 -14.54
CA ALA A 116 6.21 -2.17 -14.69
C ALA A 116 7.25 -1.08 -15.01
N ASP A 117 6.93 -0.15 -15.92
CA ASP A 117 7.76 1.02 -16.28
C ASP A 117 8.01 1.97 -15.09
N CYS A 118 7.11 1.97 -14.09
CA CYS A 118 7.24 2.77 -12.87
C CYS A 118 8.12 2.10 -11.80
N GLY A 119 8.82 1.01 -12.12
CA GLY A 119 9.72 0.30 -11.22
C GLY A 119 9.06 -0.82 -10.41
N PHE A 120 7.88 -1.28 -10.82
CA PHE A 120 7.20 -2.45 -10.23
C PHE A 120 7.56 -3.79 -10.91
N ALA A 121 8.48 -3.78 -11.89
CA ALA A 121 8.88 -4.96 -12.68
C ALA A 121 9.96 -5.86 -12.03
N GLY A 122 10.55 -5.45 -10.90
CA GLY A 122 11.76 -6.08 -10.35
C GLY A 122 11.48 -7.21 -9.34
N ASN A 123 12.35 -8.23 -9.35
CA ASN A 123 12.23 -9.45 -8.54
C ASN A 123 12.68 -9.26 -7.06
N GLY A 124 12.73 -8.02 -6.58
CA GLY A 124 13.31 -7.65 -5.28
C GLY A 124 12.32 -7.00 -4.34
N TRP A 125 12.36 -7.39 -3.06
CA TRP A 125 11.50 -6.86 -1.98
C TRP A 125 11.55 -5.33 -1.85
N ALA A 126 12.67 -4.70 -2.23
CA ALA A 126 12.83 -3.25 -2.20
C ALA A 126 11.83 -2.50 -3.11
N HIS A 127 11.29 -3.16 -4.13
CA HIS A 127 10.35 -2.58 -5.11
C HIS A 127 8.88 -2.84 -4.75
N VAL A 128 8.64 -3.68 -3.76
CA VAL A 128 7.30 -4.11 -3.33
C VAL A 128 6.78 -3.17 -2.24
N ALA A 129 5.49 -2.85 -2.25
CA ALA A 129 4.85 -2.11 -1.16
C ALA A 129 4.68 -2.99 0.09
N ASP A 130 4.96 -2.44 1.25
CA ASP A 130 4.77 -3.12 2.54
C ASP A 130 3.40 -2.74 3.14
N PHE A 131 2.43 -3.66 3.03
CA PHE A 131 1.09 -3.45 3.58
C PHE A 131 1.05 -3.52 5.11
N GLY A 132 2.05 -4.10 5.76
CA GLY A 132 2.23 -3.99 7.22
C GLY A 132 2.54 -2.54 7.61
N LYS A 133 3.48 -1.88 6.90
CA LYS A 133 3.77 -0.45 7.11
C LYS A 133 2.59 0.45 6.78
N ALA A 134 1.85 0.17 5.70
CA ALA A 134 0.62 0.90 5.37
C ALA A 134 -0.45 0.73 6.46
N SER A 135 -0.62 -0.51 6.95
CA SER A 135 -1.54 -0.83 8.03
C SER A 135 -1.18 -0.09 9.31
N ASN A 136 0.11 -0.06 9.68
CA ASN A 136 0.64 0.67 10.83
C ASN A 136 0.34 2.19 10.82
N ASN A 137 0.11 2.76 9.64
CA ASN A 137 -0.27 4.16 9.50
C ASN A 137 -1.77 4.36 9.29
N GLY A 138 -2.58 3.29 9.36
CA GLY A 138 -4.02 3.34 9.13
C GLY A 138 -4.42 3.67 7.69
N ALA A 139 -3.58 3.34 6.71
CA ALA A 139 -3.74 3.76 5.32
C ALA A 139 -4.77 2.92 4.51
N LEU A 140 -5.96 2.73 5.07
CA LEU A 140 -7.01 1.87 4.52
C LEU A 140 -7.42 2.24 3.08
N GLU A 141 -7.71 3.51 2.84
CA GLU A 141 -8.20 3.97 1.53
C GLU A 141 -7.13 3.84 0.43
N ALA A 142 -5.87 4.12 0.76
CA ALA A 142 -4.77 3.92 -0.16
C ALA A 142 -4.46 2.44 -0.40
N MET A 143 -4.60 1.58 0.61
CA MET A 143 -4.49 0.12 0.44
C MET A 143 -5.59 -0.42 -0.48
N ARG A 144 -6.84 0.00 -0.29
CA ARG A 144 -7.96 -0.29 -1.19
C ARG A 144 -7.64 0.12 -2.62
N TRP A 145 -7.24 1.38 -2.83
CA TRP A 145 -6.86 1.88 -4.14
C TRP A 145 -5.74 1.04 -4.76
N TRP A 146 -4.70 0.71 -4.00
CA TRP A 146 -3.57 -0.08 -4.47
C TRP A 146 -3.97 -1.49 -4.91
N ALA A 147 -4.82 -2.15 -4.11
CA ALA A 147 -5.35 -3.48 -4.42
C ALA A 147 -6.27 -3.47 -5.66
N THR A 148 -7.16 -2.47 -5.79
CA THR A 148 -8.04 -2.30 -6.96
C THR A 148 -7.25 -2.17 -8.27
N HIS A 149 -6.06 -1.56 -8.22
CA HIS A 149 -5.18 -1.38 -9.38
C HIS A 149 -4.19 -2.54 -9.58
N LYS A 150 -4.33 -3.63 -8.81
CA LYS A 150 -3.51 -4.86 -8.91
C LYS A 150 -2.01 -4.59 -8.82
N LEU A 151 -1.62 -3.57 -8.05
CA LEU A 151 -0.23 -3.27 -7.80
C LEU A 151 0.38 -4.29 -6.82
N PRO A 152 1.66 -4.64 -6.96
CA PRO A 152 2.29 -5.65 -6.12
C PRO A 152 2.49 -5.15 -4.69
N PHE A 153 2.25 -6.01 -3.72
CA PHE A 153 2.52 -5.75 -2.31
C PHE A 153 2.91 -7.02 -1.55
N ALA A 154 3.65 -6.83 -0.45
CA ALA A 154 4.06 -7.87 0.46
C ALA A 154 2.95 -8.12 1.48
N HIS A 155 2.51 -9.37 1.57
CA HIS A 155 1.52 -9.83 2.53
C HIS A 155 2.22 -10.64 3.64
N SER A 156 2.07 -10.15 4.87
CA SER A 156 2.71 -10.71 6.06
C SER A 156 1.82 -10.49 7.29
N PRO A 157 2.09 -11.20 8.40
CA PRO A 157 1.34 -11.01 9.64
C PRO A 157 1.34 -9.57 10.18
N ALA A 158 2.32 -8.75 9.78
CA ALA A 158 2.43 -7.36 10.22
C ALA A 158 1.20 -6.51 9.85
N GLY A 159 0.42 -6.88 8.83
CA GLY A 159 -0.80 -6.18 8.44
C GLY A 159 -1.85 -6.17 9.56
N ILE A 160 -2.32 -7.36 9.95
CA ILE A 160 -3.34 -7.52 11.00
C ILE A 160 -2.78 -7.14 12.37
N ASP A 161 -1.53 -7.51 12.69
CA ASP A 161 -0.90 -7.16 13.96
C ASP A 161 -0.83 -5.63 14.14
N SER A 162 -0.50 -4.89 13.07
CA SER A 162 -0.46 -3.42 13.09
C SER A 162 -1.86 -2.80 13.18
N ALA A 163 -2.85 -3.37 12.48
CA ALA A 163 -4.24 -2.92 12.59
C ALA A 163 -4.78 -3.07 14.02
N CYS A 164 -4.45 -4.18 14.70
CA CYS A 164 -4.75 -4.39 16.11
C CYS A 164 -4.06 -3.36 17.00
N MET A 165 -2.78 -3.07 16.74
CA MET A 165 -2.00 -2.07 17.49
C MET A 165 -2.55 -0.66 17.40
N ILE A 166 -3.17 -0.27 16.28
CA ILE A 166 -3.76 1.07 16.14
C ILE A 166 -5.17 1.12 16.74
N GLY A 167 -5.85 -0.02 16.87
CA GLY A 167 -7.26 -0.07 17.24
C GLY A 167 -8.21 0.12 16.07
N ASN A 168 -7.77 -0.11 14.82
CA ASN A 168 -8.56 0.21 13.63
C ASN A 168 -9.37 -0.99 13.13
N VAL A 169 -10.62 -1.09 13.59
CA VAL A 169 -11.55 -2.17 13.21
C VAL A 169 -11.88 -2.18 11.72
N ALA A 170 -12.04 -1.02 11.07
CA ALA A 170 -12.33 -0.97 9.64
C ALA A 170 -11.19 -1.54 8.79
N LEU A 171 -9.94 -1.38 9.25
CA LEU A 171 -8.78 -1.99 8.61
C LEU A 171 -8.72 -3.50 8.84
N LEU A 172 -9.13 -3.98 10.02
CA LEU A 172 -9.28 -5.42 10.28
C LEU A 172 -10.37 -6.05 9.41
N ASP A 173 -11.51 -5.36 9.24
CA ASP A 173 -12.57 -5.77 8.32
C ASP A 173 -12.07 -5.86 6.88
N TRP A 174 -11.26 -4.90 6.44
CA TRP A 174 -10.66 -4.95 5.11
C TRP A 174 -9.77 -6.19 4.93
N TRP A 175 -8.90 -6.47 5.90
CA TRP A 175 -8.03 -7.64 5.85
C TRP A 175 -8.81 -8.94 5.78
N LEU A 176 -9.86 -9.08 6.59
CA LEU A 176 -10.61 -10.34 6.70
C LEU A 176 -11.64 -10.54 5.58
N TYR A 177 -12.32 -9.48 5.15
CA TYR A 177 -13.51 -9.60 4.28
C TYR A 177 -13.32 -9.02 2.87
N GLU A 178 -12.45 -8.01 2.70
CA GLU A 178 -12.32 -7.30 1.41
C GLU A 178 -11.04 -7.65 0.65
N SER A 179 -9.97 -8.03 1.35
CA SER A 179 -8.65 -8.22 0.74
C SER A 179 -8.59 -9.42 -0.22
N GLY A 180 -9.48 -10.41 -0.02
CA GLY A 180 -9.44 -11.70 -0.71
C GLY A 180 -8.24 -12.56 -0.33
N LEU A 181 -7.53 -12.20 0.75
CA LEU A 181 -6.34 -12.89 1.24
C LEU A 181 -6.65 -13.71 2.49
N GLU A 182 -5.91 -14.80 2.66
CA GLU A 182 -5.92 -15.56 3.91
C GLU A 182 -5.39 -14.68 5.06
N PRO A 183 -6.12 -14.49 6.17
CA PRO A 183 -5.72 -13.59 7.24
C PRO A 183 -4.46 -14.10 7.95
N LEU A 184 -3.36 -13.36 7.82
CA LEU A 184 -2.09 -13.64 8.51
C LEU A 184 -1.94 -12.74 9.73
N TYR A 185 -1.67 -13.35 10.89
CA TYR A 185 -1.49 -12.65 12.17
C TYR A 185 -0.69 -13.51 13.15
N THR A 186 -0.07 -12.87 14.13
CA THR A 186 0.69 -13.52 15.20
C THR A 186 0.02 -13.35 16.56
N GLU A 187 0.61 -13.92 17.61
CA GLU A 187 0.21 -13.69 19.00
C GLU A 187 0.27 -12.21 19.43
N ARG A 188 1.04 -11.38 18.71
CA ARG A 188 1.13 -9.94 18.96
C ARG A 188 -0.20 -9.23 18.77
N ALA A 189 -1.09 -9.74 17.92
CA ALA A 189 -2.37 -9.08 17.64
C ALA A 189 -3.22 -8.87 18.91
N LEU A 190 -3.40 -9.91 19.72
CA LEU A 190 -4.19 -9.84 20.95
C LEU A 190 -3.44 -9.14 22.08
N ASP A 191 -2.12 -9.34 22.17
CA ASP A 191 -1.27 -8.65 23.13
C ASP A 191 -1.36 -7.13 22.98
N LEU A 192 -1.15 -6.63 21.75
CA LEU A 192 -1.18 -5.20 21.45
C LEU A 192 -2.55 -4.58 21.70
N ALA A 193 -3.64 -5.26 21.35
CA ALA A 193 -5.00 -4.80 21.64
C ALA A 193 -5.27 -4.73 23.17
N SER A 194 -4.81 -5.74 23.91
CA SER A 194 -5.01 -5.85 25.37
C SER A 194 -4.23 -4.77 26.14
N VAL A 195 -2.96 -4.56 25.80
CA VAL A 195 -2.10 -3.54 26.42
C VAL A 195 -2.68 -2.13 26.26
N ARG A 196 -3.36 -1.88 25.14
CA ARG A 196 -3.98 -0.59 24.82
C ARG A 196 -5.36 -0.40 25.43
N GLY A 197 -6.02 -1.46 25.88
CA GLY A 197 -7.41 -1.38 26.32
C GLY A 197 -8.41 -1.28 25.17
N ASP A 198 -8.06 -1.73 23.96
CA ASP A 198 -8.88 -1.52 22.76
C ASP A 198 -9.94 -2.62 22.64
N LEU A 199 -10.97 -2.53 23.49
CA LEU A 199 -12.10 -3.49 23.52
C LEU A 199 -12.75 -3.69 22.15
N ALA A 200 -12.86 -2.65 21.32
CA ALA A 200 -13.44 -2.77 19.98
C ALA A 200 -12.68 -3.78 19.10
N VAL A 201 -11.36 -3.88 19.24
CA VAL A 201 -10.54 -4.87 18.52
C VAL A 201 -10.69 -6.26 19.15
N LEU A 202 -10.73 -6.34 20.48
CA LEU A 202 -10.96 -7.63 21.16
C LEU A 202 -12.35 -8.21 20.82
N ASP A 203 -13.38 -7.37 20.80
CA ASP A 203 -14.73 -7.74 20.35
C ASP A 203 -14.79 -8.06 18.86
N TRP A 204 -13.92 -7.45 18.05
CA TRP A 204 -13.75 -7.85 16.66
C TRP A 204 -13.16 -9.28 16.56
N TRP A 205 -12.13 -9.61 17.35
CA TRP A 205 -11.57 -10.97 17.40
C TRP A 205 -12.61 -12.01 17.83
N ARG A 206 -13.48 -11.67 18.78
CA ARG A 206 -14.57 -12.56 19.21
C ARG A 206 -15.56 -12.84 18.07
N ARG A 207 -15.87 -11.83 17.26
CA ARG A 207 -16.86 -11.91 16.16
C ARG A 207 -16.29 -12.42 14.84
N SER A 208 -14.97 -12.33 14.65
CA SER A 208 -14.31 -12.68 13.38
C SER A 208 -14.35 -14.18 13.07
N GLY A 209 -14.54 -15.03 14.09
CA GLY A 209 -14.46 -16.48 13.97
C GLY A 209 -13.02 -16.99 13.76
N LEU A 210 -12.03 -16.11 13.85
CA LEU A 210 -10.62 -16.50 13.79
C LEU A 210 -10.18 -17.13 15.12
N PRO A 211 -9.31 -18.15 15.10
CA PRO A 211 -8.76 -18.70 16.33
C PRO A 211 -7.87 -17.68 17.02
N LEU A 212 -7.94 -17.62 18.35
CA LEU A 212 -7.12 -16.72 19.14
C LEU A 212 -5.68 -17.22 19.16
N LYS A 213 -4.71 -16.33 18.88
CA LYS A 213 -3.27 -16.59 19.08
C LYS A 213 -2.80 -15.75 20.25
N TYR A 214 -2.40 -16.39 21.34
CA TYR A 214 -1.80 -15.71 22.49
C TYR A 214 -0.86 -16.66 23.23
N ASN A 215 0.14 -16.09 23.88
CA ASN A 215 1.03 -16.82 24.78
C ASN A 215 0.59 -16.62 26.23
N TYR A 216 1.28 -17.29 27.16
CA TYR A 216 0.96 -17.22 28.59
C TYR A 216 1.01 -15.79 29.13
N ASP A 217 1.99 -14.99 28.68
CA ASP A 217 2.16 -13.61 29.13
C ASP A 217 1.00 -12.71 28.68
N THR A 218 0.54 -12.87 27.44
CA THR A 218 -0.64 -12.15 26.92
C THR A 218 -1.90 -12.48 27.72
N LEU A 219 -2.12 -13.76 28.07
CA LEU A 219 -3.28 -14.17 28.86
C LEU A 219 -3.25 -13.54 30.25
N ILE A 220 -2.14 -13.70 30.98
CA ILE A 220 -2.00 -13.16 32.35
C ILE A 220 -2.08 -11.63 32.34
N GLY A 221 -1.40 -10.98 31.38
CA GLY A 221 -1.44 -9.53 31.21
C GLY A 221 -2.85 -9.03 30.89
N GLY A 222 -3.59 -9.75 30.04
CA GLY A 222 -4.98 -9.49 29.72
C GLY A 222 -5.92 -9.62 30.93
N GLN A 223 -5.82 -10.73 31.68
CA GLN A 223 -6.66 -11.00 32.86
C GLN A 223 -6.38 -10.04 34.02
N ALA A 224 -5.15 -9.54 34.14
CA ALA A 224 -4.77 -8.53 35.13
C ALA A 224 -5.04 -7.09 34.65
N SER A 225 -5.45 -6.88 33.40
CA SER A 225 -5.64 -5.55 32.81
C SER A 225 -7.01 -4.99 33.15
N ASP A 226 -7.07 -3.89 33.89
CA ASP A 226 -8.29 -3.16 34.19
C ASP A 226 -8.50 -1.93 33.29
N LYS A 227 -7.71 -1.82 32.21
CA LYS A 227 -7.95 -0.81 31.19
C LYS A 227 -9.25 -1.12 30.47
N LYS A 228 -10.26 -0.26 30.65
CA LYS A 228 -11.50 -0.24 29.85
C LYS A 228 -12.26 -1.56 29.82
N GLY A 229 -12.03 -2.50 30.74
CA GLY A 229 -12.74 -3.80 30.79
C GLY A 229 -12.04 -4.98 30.09
N VAL A 230 -10.74 -4.86 29.75
CA VAL A 230 -9.97 -5.95 29.12
C VAL A 230 -9.96 -7.23 29.96
N ALA A 231 -9.78 -7.14 31.28
CA ALA A 231 -9.84 -8.32 32.16
C ALA A 231 -11.17 -9.06 32.05
N SER A 232 -12.29 -8.34 32.00
CA SER A 232 -13.61 -8.96 31.82
C SER A 232 -13.72 -9.67 30.47
N TRP A 233 -13.09 -9.12 29.42
CA TRP A 233 -13.04 -9.78 28.11
C TRP A 233 -12.26 -11.09 28.15
N TRP A 234 -11.08 -11.11 28.78
CA TRP A 234 -10.22 -12.30 28.88
C TRP A 234 -10.77 -13.39 29.82
N ASN A 235 -11.60 -13.03 30.78
CA ASN A 235 -12.24 -13.96 31.70
C ASN A 235 -13.61 -14.45 31.20
N ALA A 236 -13.95 -14.17 29.93
CA ALA A 236 -15.21 -14.61 29.36
C ALA A 236 -15.15 -16.10 28.96
N ASP A 237 -16.23 -16.84 29.22
CA ASP A 237 -16.29 -18.28 28.96
C ASP A 237 -16.49 -18.63 27.47
N ASP A 238 -16.83 -17.63 26.65
CA ASP A 238 -17.22 -17.75 25.24
C ASP A 238 -16.12 -17.33 24.25
N LEU A 239 -14.84 -17.37 24.68
CA LEU A 239 -13.72 -16.98 23.81
C LEU A 239 -13.55 -17.95 22.62
N PRO A 240 -13.14 -17.46 21.43
CA PRO A 240 -12.80 -18.32 20.30
C PRO A 240 -11.69 -19.32 20.64
N PRO A 241 -11.62 -20.47 19.93
CA PRO A 241 -10.65 -21.51 20.23
C PRO A 241 -9.21 -21.01 20.04
N LEU A 242 -8.29 -21.55 20.83
CA LEU A 242 -6.86 -21.27 20.71
C LEU A 242 -6.28 -21.87 19.41
N ALA A 243 -5.49 -21.08 18.70
CA ALA A 243 -4.77 -21.53 17.51
C ALA A 243 -3.63 -22.52 17.88
N PRO A 244 -3.29 -23.46 16.99
CA PRO A 244 -2.18 -24.38 17.24
C PRO A 244 -0.82 -23.64 17.29
N PRO A 245 0.14 -24.12 18.11
CA PRO A 245 1.39 -23.42 18.44
C PRO A 245 2.39 -23.25 17.27
N TYR A 246 2.17 -23.90 16.13
CA TYR A 246 3.09 -23.89 14.99
C TYR A 246 2.39 -23.59 13.66
N SER A 247 1.73 -22.44 13.55
CA SER A 247 1.37 -21.90 12.24
C SER A 247 2.44 -20.89 11.80
N SER A 248 3.53 -21.39 11.19
CA SER A 248 4.49 -20.50 10.54
C SER A 248 3.91 -20.04 9.21
N TRP A 249 3.66 -18.74 9.08
CA TRP A 249 3.12 -18.14 7.86
C TRP A 249 4.27 -17.51 7.07
N PRO A 250 4.79 -18.15 6.01
CA PRO A 250 5.79 -17.50 5.16
C PRO A 250 5.17 -16.25 4.52
N MET A 251 5.94 -15.16 4.42
CA MET A 251 5.49 -13.97 3.69
C MET A 251 5.20 -14.32 2.23
N ARG A 252 4.11 -13.79 1.68
CA ARG A 252 3.68 -14.05 0.29
C ARG A 252 3.67 -12.73 -0.50
N LEU A 253 4.10 -12.79 -1.75
CA LEU A 253 3.96 -11.68 -2.69
C LEU A 253 2.60 -11.78 -3.38
N VAL A 254 1.81 -10.71 -3.32
CA VAL A 254 0.48 -10.65 -3.94
C VAL A 254 0.55 -9.80 -5.22
N ASN A 255 -0.20 -10.21 -6.26
CA ASN A 255 -0.29 -9.51 -7.55
C ASN A 255 1.08 -9.31 -8.23
N SER A 256 1.84 -10.40 -8.39
CA SER A 256 3.10 -10.36 -9.14
C SER A 256 2.85 -9.98 -10.60
N ILE A 257 3.29 -8.79 -11.01
CA ILE A 257 3.31 -8.35 -12.42
C ILE A 257 4.20 -9.28 -13.29
N ILE A 258 4.99 -10.15 -12.65
CA ILE A 258 6.07 -10.93 -13.26
C ILE A 258 5.56 -12.23 -13.90
N ASN A 259 4.37 -12.74 -13.55
CA ASN A 259 3.87 -14.00 -14.11
C ASN A 259 2.71 -13.77 -15.09
N GLY A 260 3.07 -13.40 -16.31
CA GLY A 260 2.28 -13.74 -17.51
C GLY A 260 2.53 -15.19 -17.95
N GLY A 261 2.60 -16.13 -17.01
CA GLY A 261 2.99 -17.50 -17.28
C GLY A 261 2.65 -18.43 -16.11
N GLU A 262 1.70 -19.31 -16.42
CA GLU A 262 1.34 -20.57 -15.77
C GLU A 262 0.31 -20.52 -14.63
N GLU A 263 -0.63 -21.44 -14.81
CA GLU A 263 -1.96 -21.65 -14.21
C GLU A 263 -1.91 -22.19 -12.78
#